data_AF-A0A1Z2KWU4-F1
#
_entry.id   AF-A0A1Z2KWU4-F1
#
_cell.length_a   1.000
_cell.length_b   1.000
_cell.length_c   1.000
_cell.angle_alpha   90.00
_cell.angle_beta   90.00
_cell.angle_gamma   90.00
#
_symmetry.space_group_name_H-M   'P 1'
#
loop_
_entity.id
_entity.type
_entity.pdbx_description
1 polymer ?
#
loop_
_entity_poly.entity_id
_entity_poly.type
_entity_poly.pdbx_seq_one_letter_code
_entity_poly.pdbx_strand_id
1 'polypeptide(L)'
;MSKFSTRTVGRKRILLTGVAAAVMVGAAALPAAADSEPTEKELMADCASGVGKCTFNDPVVDKAYLGNYHQVSDTLYNCSTSDATQGLNWSDSVGSTDTFEVSVTAGGKIAGIVDTSVTAKYGHSWQVNHTDGGSMGMTVKPGEVGWISRAQVMREVSGRWQTHYDNPHWSHYYWYWDDTITSPAPNDTDGVKNAVVVKTRPMTADEKASCTARNGKVFTSHTKVENPGPDTPRHGRGGSGPVAGDNGTPAVNEEKKGVA
;
A
#
# COMPACT_ATOMS: atom_id res chain seq x y z
N MET A 1 -56.94 1.00 -72.45
CA MET A 1 -56.64 -0.04 -73.45
C MET A 1 -56.67 -1.41 -72.76
N SER A 2 -57.39 -2.35 -73.39
CA SER A 2 -57.89 -3.69 -72.99
C SER A 2 -56.95 -4.59 -72.16
N LYS A 3 -57.36 -5.27 -71.06
CA LYS A 3 -58.28 -6.42 -70.83
C LYS A 3 -57.90 -7.75 -71.52
N PHE A 4 -57.65 -8.81 -70.72
CA PHE A 4 -58.13 -10.23 -70.78
C PHE A 4 -57.40 -11.03 -69.65
N SER A 5 -58.03 -11.49 -68.56
CA SER A 5 -58.74 -12.78 -68.31
C SER A 5 -58.01 -14.01 -68.89
N THR A 6 -57.74 -15.13 -68.19
CA THR A 6 -58.71 -16.08 -67.59
C THR A 6 -58.01 -17.15 -66.71
N ARG A 7 -58.79 -17.78 -65.82
CA ARG A 7 -58.50 -18.90 -64.89
C ARG A 7 -58.17 -20.25 -65.57
N THR A 8 -57.52 -21.18 -64.86
CA THR A 8 -58.10 -22.48 -64.35
C THR A 8 -57.08 -23.63 -64.26
N VAL A 9 -56.93 -24.16 -63.03
CA VAL A 9 -56.72 -25.55 -62.54
C VAL A 9 -56.07 -26.61 -63.43
N GLY A 10 -55.00 -27.23 -62.90
CA GLY A 10 -54.50 -28.54 -63.33
C GLY A 10 -53.86 -29.31 -62.16
N ARG A 11 -54.67 -30.12 -61.47
CA ARG A 11 -54.29 -31.02 -60.38
C ARG A 11 -53.41 -32.16 -60.92
N LYS A 12 -52.16 -32.30 -60.45
CA LYS A 12 -51.48 -33.60 -60.42
C LYS A 12 -50.80 -33.80 -59.07
N ARG A 13 -51.42 -34.69 -58.28
CA ARG A 13 -50.80 -35.33 -57.12
C ARG A 13 -49.82 -36.36 -57.67
N ILE A 14 -48.55 -36.24 -57.34
CA ILE A 14 -47.64 -37.38 -57.26
C ILE A 14 -47.03 -37.32 -55.86
N LEU A 15 -47.49 -38.26 -55.03
CA LEU A 15 -46.86 -38.63 -53.78
C LEU A 15 -45.48 -39.20 -54.11
N LEU A 16 -44.43 -38.60 -53.57
CA LEU A 16 -43.17 -39.27 -53.33
C LEU A 16 -42.79 -39.03 -51.88
N THR A 17 -42.93 -40.11 -51.13
CA THR A 17 -42.42 -40.39 -49.79
C THR A 17 -41.00 -39.86 -49.59
N GLY A 18 -40.86 -38.88 -48.70
CA GLY A 18 -39.59 -38.46 -48.13
C GLY A 18 -39.77 -38.30 -46.62
N VAL A 19 -39.31 -39.29 -45.85
CA VAL A 19 -39.17 -39.18 -44.40
C VAL A 19 -38.04 -38.20 -44.14
N ALA A 20 -38.38 -36.93 -43.88
CA ALA A 20 -37.46 -35.97 -43.29
C ALA A 20 -37.81 -35.86 -41.80
N ALA A 21 -37.09 -36.60 -40.96
CA ALA A 21 -37.10 -36.40 -39.53
C ALA A 21 -36.53 -35.00 -39.25
N ALA A 22 -37.41 -34.03 -38.98
CA ALA A 22 -37.02 -32.74 -38.43
C ALA A 22 -36.61 -32.98 -36.96
N VAL A 23 -35.32 -33.26 -36.74
CA VAL A 23 -34.71 -33.10 -35.42
C VAL A 23 -34.72 -31.61 -35.14
N MET A 24 -35.68 -31.15 -34.35
CA MET A 24 -35.61 -29.84 -33.72
C MET A 24 -34.46 -29.91 -32.72
N VAL A 25 -33.26 -29.50 -33.17
CA VAL A 25 -32.17 -29.18 -32.25
C VAL A 25 -32.65 -27.97 -31.46
N GLY A 26 -33.13 -28.22 -30.26
CA GLY A 26 -33.39 -27.17 -29.29
C GLY A 26 -32.09 -26.39 -29.12
N ALA A 27 -32.13 -25.09 -29.43
CA ALA A 27 -31.12 -24.16 -28.95
C ALA A 27 -31.25 -24.16 -27.42
N ALA A 28 -30.56 -25.08 -26.76
CA ALA A 28 -30.28 -24.94 -25.34
C ALA A 28 -29.46 -23.66 -25.22
N ALA A 29 -30.09 -22.59 -24.72
CA ALA A 29 -29.36 -21.47 -24.17
C ALA A 29 -28.46 -22.08 -23.08
N LEU A 30 -27.19 -22.28 -23.41
CA LEU A 30 -26.19 -22.56 -22.38
C LEU A 30 -26.31 -21.42 -21.37
N PRO A 31 -26.36 -21.71 -20.06
CA PRO A 31 -26.22 -20.64 -19.08
C PRO A 31 -24.89 -19.95 -19.41
N ALA A 32 -24.95 -18.64 -19.69
CA ALA A 32 -23.75 -17.83 -19.68
C ALA A 32 -23.18 -18.00 -18.28
N ALA A 33 -22.11 -18.78 -18.15
CA ALA A 33 -21.30 -18.76 -16.96
C ALA A 33 -20.84 -17.31 -16.86
N ALA A 34 -21.32 -16.59 -15.84
CA ALA A 34 -20.66 -15.35 -15.46
C ALA A 34 -19.25 -15.77 -15.08
N ASP A 35 -18.27 -15.45 -15.95
CA ASP A 35 -16.87 -15.47 -15.53
C ASP A 35 -16.81 -14.69 -14.21
N SER A 36 -16.15 -15.25 -13.21
CA SER A 36 -15.98 -14.60 -11.92
C SER A 36 -15.43 -13.20 -12.13
N GLU A 37 -16.08 -12.16 -11.59
CA GLU A 37 -15.57 -10.78 -11.67
C GLU A 37 -14.11 -10.72 -11.18
N PRO A 38 -13.25 -9.91 -11.82
CA PRO A 38 -11.87 -9.78 -11.40
C PRO A 38 -11.79 -9.11 -10.04
N THR A 39 -10.81 -9.52 -9.26
CA THR A 39 -10.40 -8.79 -8.06
C THR A 39 -9.65 -7.52 -8.45
N GLU A 40 -9.71 -6.50 -7.60
CA GLU A 40 -8.95 -5.25 -7.79
C GLU A 40 -7.43 -5.52 -7.90
N LYS A 41 -6.92 -6.53 -7.18
CA LYS A 41 -5.53 -6.98 -7.29
C LYS A 41 -5.19 -7.52 -8.69
N GLU A 42 -6.10 -8.27 -9.32
CA GLU A 42 -5.91 -8.75 -10.70
C GLU A 42 -5.95 -7.59 -11.69
N LEU A 43 -6.87 -6.65 -11.52
CA LEU A 43 -6.94 -5.43 -12.34
C LEU A 43 -5.65 -4.59 -12.20
N MET A 44 -5.14 -4.43 -10.99
CA MET A 44 -3.90 -3.70 -10.73
C MET A 44 -2.69 -4.41 -11.36
N ALA A 45 -2.64 -5.75 -11.31
CA ALA A 45 -1.60 -6.53 -11.98
C ALA A 45 -1.65 -6.38 -13.52
N ASP A 46 -2.86 -6.33 -14.09
CA ASP A 46 -3.04 -6.05 -15.52
C ASP A 46 -2.60 -4.63 -15.89
N CYS A 47 -2.87 -3.64 -15.03
CA CYS A 47 -2.34 -2.28 -15.20
C CYS A 47 -0.82 -2.24 -15.16
N ALA A 48 -0.20 -2.91 -14.18
CA ALA A 48 1.24 -2.91 -13.99
C ALA A 48 1.98 -3.59 -15.16
N SER A 49 1.44 -4.71 -15.65
CA SER A 49 1.98 -5.41 -16.81
C SER A 49 1.74 -4.66 -18.13
N GLY A 50 0.67 -3.85 -18.20
CA GLY A 50 0.23 -3.12 -19.38
C GLY A 50 -0.74 -3.91 -20.28
N VAL A 51 -1.25 -5.05 -19.79
CA VAL A 51 -2.37 -5.77 -20.41
C VAL A 51 -3.62 -4.88 -20.34
N GLY A 52 -3.86 -4.26 -19.19
CA GLY A 52 -4.87 -3.24 -18.99
C GLY A 52 -4.30 -1.85 -19.30
N LYS A 53 -5.00 -1.07 -20.13
CA LYS A 53 -4.71 0.36 -20.32
C LYS A 53 -5.40 1.15 -19.22
N CYS A 54 -4.63 1.61 -18.25
CA CYS A 54 -5.20 2.17 -17.02
C CYS A 54 -5.07 3.70 -16.91
N THR A 55 -6.08 4.33 -16.32
CA THR A 55 -6.07 5.74 -15.93
C THR A 55 -6.50 5.88 -14.48
N PHE A 56 -5.95 6.88 -13.80
CA PHE A 56 -6.38 7.28 -12.45
C PHE A 56 -7.13 8.60 -12.54
N ASN A 57 -8.43 8.54 -12.28
CA ASN A 57 -9.36 9.63 -12.52
C ASN A 57 -9.71 10.34 -11.21
N ASP A 58 -10.04 11.63 -11.34
CA ASP A 58 -10.51 12.49 -10.26
C ASP A 58 -9.65 12.47 -8.98
N PRO A 59 -8.31 12.57 -9.06
CA PRO A 59 -7.45 12.43 -7.89
C PRO A 59 -7.75 13.50 -6.83
N VAL A 60 -7.91 13.10 -5.59
CA VAL A 60 -8.10 13.99 -4.43
C VAL A 60 -6.93 13.80 -3.49
N VAL A 61 -6.15 14.86 -3.30
CA VAL A 61 -5.00 14.88 -2.39
C VAL A 61 -5.47 15.19 -0.98
N ASP A 62 -5.20 14.26 -0.06
CA ASP A 62 -5.46 14.44 1.36
C ASP A 62 -4.30 15.15 2.07
N LYS A 63 -4.53 15.55 3.32
CA LYS A 63 -3.54 16.24 4.15
C LYS A 63 -2.34 15.33 4.42
N ALA A 64 -1.15 15.94 4.44
CA ALA A 64 0.05 15.24 4.83
C ALA A 64 0.04 14.81 6.31
N TYR A 65 0.74 13.72 6.59
CA TYR A 65 0.93 13.17 7.93
C TYR A 65 2.34 12.59 8.09
N LEU A 66 2.78 12.39 9.33
CA LEU A 66 4.05 11.73 9.60
C LEU A 66 3.83 10.21 9.58
N GLY A 67 4.55 9.51 8.70
CA GLY A 67 4.53 8.06 8.61
C GLY A 67 5.15 7.37 9.82
N ASN A 68 5.26 6.05 9.75
CA ASN A 68 5.81 5.26 10.85
C ASN A 68 7.34 5.37 10.90
N TYR A 69 7.88 5.18 12.11
CA TYR A 69 9.31 5.05 12.28
C TYR A 69 9.77 3.66 11.90
N HIS A 70 10.81 3.58 11.09
CA HIS A 70 11.56 2.36 10.84
C HIS A 70 13.06 2.62 10.88
N GLN A 71 13.83 1.56 11.11
CA GLN A 71 15.27 1.67 11.28
C GLN A 71 15.98 1.87 9.94
N VAL A 72 16.71 2.98 9.81
CA VAL A 72 17.38 3.42 8.58
C VAL A 72 18.91 3.33 8.63
N SER A 73 19.49 3.06 9.80
CA SER A 73 20.93 2.77 9.95
C SER A 73 21.22 1.30 10.22
N ASP A 74 22.49 0.94 10.19
CA ASP A 74 22.98 -0.26 10.87
C ASP A 74 22.71 -0.17 12.38
N THR A 75 22.78 -1.32 13.03
CA THR A 75 22.60 -1.47 14.47
C THR A 75 23.96 -1.47 15.15
N LEU A 76 24.17 -0.58 16.12
CA LEU A 76 25.36 -0.51 16.96
C LEU A 76 25.14 -1.27 18.27
N TYR A 77 25.99 -2.27 18.53
CA TYR A 77 25.96 -3.05 19.77
C TYR A 77 27.14 -2.67 20.65
N ASN A 78 26.87 -2.29 21.89
CA ASN A 78 27.92 -2.04 22.87
C ASN A 78 28.07 -3.21 23.84
N CYS A 79 28.92 -4.17 23.48
CA CYS A 79 29.29 -5.29 24.35
C CYS A 79 30.39 -4.97 25.36
N SER A 80 30.90 -3.74 25.35
CA SER A 80 31.99 -3.33 26.23
C SER A 80 31.48 -2.89 27.60
N THR A 81 32.39 -2.56 28.51
CA THR A 81 32.07 -2.09 29.86
C THR A 81 31.99 -0.57 29.97
N SER A 82 32.21 0.17 28.88
CA SER A 82 32.13 1.64 28.82
C SER A 82 31.18 2.11 27.73
N ASP A 83 30.71 3.35 27.81
CA ASP A 83 29.92 3.95 26.74
C ASP A 83 30.68 3.93 25.40
N ALA A 84 29.94 3.70 24.32
CA ALA A 84 30.46 3.66 22.97
C ALA A 84 29.83 4.78 22.15
N THR A 85 30.66 5.72 21.67
CA THR A 85 30.21 6.79 20.79
C THR A 85 30.71 6.55 19.37
N GLN A 86 29.78 6.50 18.42
CA GLN A 86 30.10 6.27 17.00
C GLN A 86 29.17 7.08 16.09
N GLY A 87 29.70 7.55 14.97
CA GLY A 87 28.90 8.09 13.88
C GLY A 87 28.29 6.94 13.07
N LEU A 88 26.96 6.96 12.91
CA LEU A 88 26.25 6.03 12.03
C LEU A 88 25.72 6.77 10.81
N ASN A 89 26.03 6.23 9.64
CA ASN A 89 25.37 6.63 8.40
C ASN A 89 24.02 5.93 8.30
N TRP A 90 23.08 6.60 7.64
CA TRP A 90 21.76 6.06 7.35
C TRP A 90 21.31 6.49 5.97
N SER A 91 20.46 5.67 5.36
CA SER A 91 19.78 5.97 4.12
C SER A 91 18.39 5.33 4.17
N ASP A 92 17.43 6.04 3.62
CA ASP A 92 16.04 5.64 3.57
C ASP A 92 15.49 5.88 2.17
N SER A 93 14.70 4.93 1.65
CA SER A 93 14.00 5.09 0.39
C SER A 93 12.54 4.67 0.60
N VAL A 94 11.64 5.64 0.50
CA VAL A 94 10.21 5.45 0.68
C VAL A 94 9.53 5.63 -0.67
N GLY A 95 8.81 4.59 -1.11
CA GLY A 95 8.01 4.60 -2.32
C GLY A 95 6.54 4.79 -2.04
N SER A 96 5.75 4.97 -3.09
CA SER A 96 4.30 4.90 -2.95
C SER A 96 3.81 3.46 -2.80
N THR A 97 2.62 3.31 -2.26
CA THR A 97 1.91 2.05 -2.05
C THR A 97 0.42 2.30 -2.33
N ASP A 98 -0.28 1.28 -2.79
CA ASP A 98 -1.74 1.28 -2.93
C ASP A 98 -2.42 0.58 -1.74
N THR A 99 -3.75 0.45 -1.76
CA THR A 99 -4.52 -0.26 -0.73
C THR A 99 -4.17 -1.73 -0.58
N PHE A 100 -3.47 -2.34 -1.53
CA PHE A 100 -3.00 -3.72 -1.48
C PHE A 100 -1.57 -3.85 -0.96
N GLU A 101 -0.97 -2.74 -0.49
CA GLU A 101 0.46 -2.63 -0.16
C GLU A 101 1.36 -3.08 -1.33
N VAL A 102 0.83 -3.09 -2.55
CA VAL A 102 1.63 -3.41 -3.73
C VAL A 102 2.52 -2.20 -3.96
N SER A 103 3.76 -2.33 -3.55
CA SER A 103 4.73 -1.25 -3.62
C SER A 103 4.92 -0.78 -5.06
N VAL A 104 5.33 0.47 -5.23
CA VAL A 104 5.82 1.04 -6.50
C VAL A 104 6.94 0.20 -7.14
N THR A 105 7.52 -0.77 -6.44
CA THR A 105 8.41 -1.78 -7.01
C THR A 105 7.73 -2.65 -8.09
N ALA A 106 6.39 -2.79 -8.07
CA ALA A 106 5.61 -3.52 -9.08
C ALA A 106 5.44 -2.78 -10.42
N GLY A 107 5.87 -1.52 -10.53
CA GLY A 107 6.05 -0.90 -11.84
C GLY A 107 5.97 0.61 -11.78
N GLY A 108 7.08 1.28 -12.11
CA GLY A 108 7.11 2.74 -12.31
C GLY A 108 6.03 3.28 -13.25
N LYS A 109 5.33 2.42 -14.01
CA LYS A 109 4.12 2.75 -14.78
C LYS A 109 2.95 3.21 -13.91
N ILE A 110 2.61 2.48 -12.85
CA ILE A 110 1.47 2.84 -11.96
C ILE A 110 1.76 4.17 -11.28
N ALA A 111 2.96 4.30 -10.71
CA ALA A 111 3.46 5.55 -10.16
C ALA A 111 3.36 6.70 -11.18
N GLY A 112 3.78 6.47 -12.43
CA GLY A 112 3.71 7.46 -13.50
C GLY A 112 2.29 7.89 -13.86
N ILE A 113 1.31 6.97 -13.83
CA ILE A 113 -0.10 7.30 -14.09
C ILE A 113 -0.66 8.20 -12.99
N VAL A 114 -0.41 7.84 -11.72
CA VAL A 114 -0.84 8.64 -10.56
C VAL A 114 -0.18 10.02 -10.59
N ASP A 115 1.14 10.09 -10.76
CA ASP A 115 1.87 11.37 -10.85
C ASP A 115 1.34 12.26 -11.99
N THR A 116 1.12 11.67 -13.18
CA THR A 116 0.55 12.40 -14.32
C THR A 116 -0.85 12.94 -14.01
N SER A 117 -1.72 12.11 -13.42
CA SER A 117 -3.10 12.51 -13.09
C SER A 117 -3.15 13.66 -12.07
N VAL A 118 -2.31 13.58 -11.03
CA VAL A 118 -2.22 14.61 -9.99
C VAL A 118 -1.60 15.88 -10.56
N THR A 119 -0.52 15.77 -11.34
CA THR A 119 0.11 16.90 -12.01
C THR A 119 -0.86 17.61 -12.95
N ALA A 120 -1.66 16.86 -13.71
CA ALA A 120 -2.67 17.42 -14.61
C ALA A 120 -3.74 18.22 -13.86
N LYS A 121 -4.15 17.78 -12.66
CA LYS A 121 -5.19 18.46 -11.87
C LYS A 121 -4.67 19.64 -11.05
N TYR A 122 -3.48 19.53 -10.46
CA TYR A 122 -2.96 20.49 -9.48
C TYR A 122 -1.78 21.33 -9.97
N GLY A 123 -1.23 21.04 -11.15
CA GLY A 123 -0.16 21.84 -11.78
C GLY A 123 1.25 21.63 -11.21
N HIS A 124 1.43 20.68 -10.29
CA HIS A 124 2.73 20.38 -9.68
C HIS A 124 2.97 18.87 -9.61
N SER A 125 4.24 18.47 -9.74
CA SER A 125 4.64 17.07 -9.69
C SER A 125 4.37 16.45 -8.32
N TRP A 126 3.98 15.18 -8.35
CA TRP A 126 3.71 14.37 -7.18
C TRP A 126 4.92 13.47 -6.91
N GLN A 127 5.42 13.47 -5.66
CA GLN A 127 6.52 12.59 -5.30
C GLN A 127 6.02 11.15 -5.14
N VAL A 128 6.43 10.29 -6.07
CA VAL A 128 6.12 8.84 -6.01
C VAL A 128 7.20 8.01 -5.32
N ASN A 129 8.40 8.58 -5.18
CA ASN A 129 9.51 8.05 -4.41
C ASN A 129 10.26 9.20 -3.73
N HIS A 130 10.93 8.87 -2.65
CA HIS A 130 11.83 9.78 -1.97
C HIS A 130 12.97 8.99 -1.33
N THR A 131 14.20 9.36 -1.64
CA THR A 131 15.40 8.83 -1.00
C THR A 131 16.09 9.95 -0.23
N ASP A 132 16.42 9.66 1.02
CA ASP A 132 17.09 10.58 1.94
C ASP A 132 18.21 9.85 2.68
N GLY A 133 19.15 10.60 3.25
CA GLY A 133 20.29 10.01 3.93
C GLY A 133 21.13 11.03 4.69
N GLY A 134 21.95 10.51 5.60
CA GLY A 134 22.81 11.36 6.41
C GLY A 134 23.68 10.56 7.37
N SER A 135 24.24 11.27 8.35
CA SER A 135 25.06 10.70 9.41
C SER A 135 24.73 11.37 10.74
N MET A 136 24.70 10.60 11.83
CA MET A 136 24.51 11.12 13.19
C MET A 136 25.45 10.42 14.16
N GLY A 137 26.01 11.19 15.09
CA GLY A 137 26.71 10.64 16.25
C GLY A 137 25.71 10.06 17.25
N MET A 138 25.97 8.87 17.74
CA MET A 138 25.21 8.27 18.83
C MET A 138 26.13 7.74 19.92
N THR A 139 25.64 7.74 21.15
CA THR A 139 26.28 7.12 22.31
C THR A 139 25.39 5.99 22.81
N VAL A 140 25.94 4.79 22.90
CA VAL A 140 25.24 3.57 23.36
C VAL A 140 25.91 3.09 24.64
N LYS A 141 25.11 2.82 25.68
CA LYS A 141 25.62 2.37 26.98
C LYS A 141 26.07 0.89 26.95
N PRO A 142 26.92 0.45 27.90
CA PRO A 142 27.25 -0.95 28.09
C PRO A 142 26.01 -1.86 28.14
N GLY A 143 25.99 -2.92 27.33
CA GLY A 143 24.88 -3.86 27.28
C GLY A 143 23.62 -3.34 26.60
N GLU A 144 23.70 -2.19 25.92
CA GLU A 144 22.64 -1.65 25.06
C GLU A 144 22.97 -1.80 23.57
N VAL A 145 21.92 -1.71 22.78
CA VAL A 145 21.95 -1.64 21.33
C VAL A 145 21.32 -0.32 20.88
N GLY A 146 21.89 0.32 19.86
CA GLY A 146 21.45 1.61 19.33
C GLY A 146 21.32 1.63 17.81
N TRP A 147 20.41 2.44 17.30
CA TRP A 147 20.13 2.61 15.87
C TRP A 147 19.49 3.97 15.58
N ILE A 148 19.43 4.35 14.30
CA ILE A 148 18.72 5.53 13.82
C ILE A 148 17.42 5.08 13.18
N SER A 149 16.31 5.69 13.60
CA SER A 149 15.00 5.53 12.97
C SER A 149 14.57 6.82 12.30
N ARG A 150 13.83 6.69 11.20
CA ARG A 150 13.27 7.81 10.46
C ARG A 150 11.79 7.61 10.24
N ALA A 151 11.05 8.71 10.25
CA ALA A 151 9.67 8.78 9.78
C ALA A 151 9.58 9.84 8.66
N GLN A 152 9.06 9.41 7.51
CA GLN A 152 8.85 10.23 6.32
C GLN A 152 7.49 10.94 6.41
N VAL A 153 7.39 12.18 5.96
CA VAL A 153 6.10 12.82 5.70
C VAL A 153 5.45 12.11 4.51
N MET A 154 4.26 11.57 4.75
CA MET A 154 3.43 10.86 3.78
C MET A 154 2.17 11.66 3.49
N ARG A 155 1.48 11.32 2.40
CA ARG A 155 0.15 11.82 2.07
C ARG A 155 -0.57 10.80 1.21
N GLU A 156 -1.89 10.89 1.20
CA GLU A 156 -2.76 10.01 0.45
C GLU A 156 -3.36 10.73 -0.76
N VAL A 157 -3.56 9.97 -1.85
CA VAL A 157 -4.40 10.37 -2.98
C VAL A 157 -5.47 9.34 -3.16
N SER A 158 -6.71 9.74 -2.96
CA SER A 158 -7.85 8.93 -3.35
C SER A 158 -8.26 9.24 -4.79
N GLY A 159 -8.79 8.24 -5.49
CA GLY A 159 -9.27 8.43 -6.85
C GLY A 159 -9.86 7.13 -7.40
N ARG A 160 -10.26 7.19 -8.66
CA ARG A 160 -10.93 6.07 -9.32
C ARG A 160 -10.08 5.56 -10.46
N TRP A 161 -9.67 4.31 -10.38
CA TRP A 161 -9.06 3.62 -11.50
C TRP A 161 -10.10 3.28 -12.56
N GLN A 162 -9.64 3.33 -13.81
CA GLN A 162 -10.33 2.78 -14.95
C GLN A 162 -9.33 1.96 -15.75
N THR A 163 -9.64 0.68 -15.97
CA THR A 163 -8.92 -0.16 -16.93
C THR A 163 -9.71 -0.26 -18.22
N HIS A 164 -9.01 -0.21 -19.35
CA HIS A 164 -9.53 -0.52 -20.67
C HIS A 164 -8.75 -1.67 -21.31
N TYR A 165 -9.46 -2.66 -21.82
CA TYR A 165 -8.90 -3.78 -22.58
C TYR A 165 -9.31 -3.69 -24.06
N ASP A 166 -8.43 -4.10 -24.98
CA ASP A 166 -8.75 -4.15 -26.41
C ASP A 166 -9.70 -5.31 -26.76
N ASN A 167 -9.65 -6.38 -25.97
CA ASN A 167 -10.59 -7.51 -26.01
C ASN A 167 -11.28 -7.65 -24.65
N PRO A 168 -12.51 -8.20 -24.59
CA PRO A 168 -13.18 -8.41 -23.31
C PRO A 168 -12.35 -9.30 -22.38
N HIS A 169 -12.15 -8.83 -21.15
CA HIS A 169 -11.60 -9.60 -20.05
C HIS A 169 -12.69 -9.71 -18.99
N TRP A 170 -12.98 -10.93 -18.52
CA TRP A 170 -14.13 -11.22 -17.66
C TRP A 170 -15.44 -10.66 -18.23
N SER A 171 -15.66 -10.85 -19.54
CA SER A 171 -16.83 -10.35 -20.27
C SER A 171 -17.02 -8.82 -20.35
N HIS A 172 -16.04 -8.02 -19.90
CA HIS A 172 -16.10 -6.55 -19.95
C HIS A 172 -14.85 -5.93 -20.60
N TYR A 173 -15.05 -4.80 -21.29
CA TYR A 173 -13.94 -3.99 -21.83
C TYR A 173 -13.39 -2.98 -20.83
N TYR A 174 -14.20 -2.63 -19.83
CA TYR A 174 -13.89 -1.60 -18.85
C TYR A 174 -14.15 -2.10 -17.45
N TRP A 175 -13.22 -1.81 -16.56
CA TRP A 175 -13.34 -2.06 -15.13
C TRP A 175 -13.00 -0.80 -14.36
N TYR A 176 -13.67 -0.61 -13.23
CA TYR A 176 -13.52 0.58 -12.40
C TYR A 176 -13.50 0.19 -10.93
N TRP A 177 -12.60 0.80 -10.18
CA TRP A 177 -12.54 0.65 -8.72
C TRP A 177 -11.95 1.91 -8.11
N ASP A 178 -12.29 2.15 -6.85
CA ASP A 178 -11.75 3.26 -6.07
C ASP A 178 -10.50 2.78 -5.32
N ASP A 179 -9.50 3.63 -5.20
CA ASP A 179 -8.25 3.28 -4.53
C ASP A 179 -7.66 4.49 -3.82
N THR A 180 -6.81 4.24 -2.83
CA THR A 180 -6.03 5.24 -2.11
C THR A 180 -4.56 4.91 -2.21
N ILE A 181 -3.81 5.82 -2.84
CA ILE A 181 -2.37 5.72 -3.00
C ILE A 181 -1.70 6.51 -1.88
N THR A 182 -0.90 5.85 -1.06
CA THR A 182 -0.04 6.48 -0.07
C THR A 182 1.32 6.77 -0.67
N SER A 183 1.80 8.01 -0.62
CA SER A 183 3.09 8.42 -1.19
C SER A 183 3.87 9.34 -0.25
N PRO A 184 5.21 9.40 -0.39
CA PRO A 184 5.99 10.42 0.29
C PRO A 184 5.58 11.83 -0.17
N ALA A 185 5.64 12.79 0.74
CA ALA A 185 5.49 14.21 0.47
C ALA A 185 6.80 14.97 0.75
N PRO A 186 6.98 16.17 0.18
CA PRO A 186 8.08 17.04 0.58
C PRO A 186 8.05 17.30 2.10
N ASN A 187 9.23 17.45 2.69
CA ASN A 187 9.33 17.91 4.08
C ASN A 187 8.63 19.27 4.24
N ASP A 188 7.92 19.46 5.35
CA ASP A 188 7.13 20.67 5.66
C ASP A 188 5.81 20.82 4.87
N THR A 189 5.39 19.79 4.12
CA THR A 189 4.04 19.75 3.52
C THR A 189 2.98 19.83 4.61
N ASP A 190 2.04 20.77 4.47
CA ASP A 190 0.99 21.07 5.46
C ASP A 190 1.51 21.35 6.88
N GLY A 191 2.78 21.78 7.00
CA GLY A 191 3.45 22.01 8.28
C GLY A 191 3.91 20.75 9.00
N VAL A 192 3.86 19.58 8.34
CA VAL A 192 4.35 18.31 8.88
C VAL A 192 5.81 18.11 8.46
N LYS A 193 6.68 17.76 9.42
CA LYS A 193 8.12 17.61 9.19
C LYS A 193 8.56 16.15 9.32
N ASN A 194 9.51 15.75 8.47
CA ASN A 194 10.26 14.50 8.61
C ASN A 194 10.90 14.45 10.00
N ALA A 195 11.06 13.24 10.54
CA ALA A 195 11.70 13.05 11.82
C ALA A 195 12.79 11.99 11.73
N VAL A 196 13.96 12.28 12.29
CA VAL A 196 15.07 11.34 12.44
C VAL A 196 15.45 11.31 13.92
N VAL A 197 15.50 10.11 14.50
CA VAL A 197 15.75 9.92 15.93
C VAL A 197 16.79 8.83 16.15
N VAL A 198 17.63 9.03 17.16
CA VAL A 198 18.49 7.97 17.69
C VAL A 198 17.69 7.21 18.74
N LYS A 199 17.65 5.88 18.64
CA LYS A 199 17.02 4.99 19.60
C LYS A 199 18.07 4.09 20.23
N THR A 200 17.90 3.77 21.50
CA THR A 200 18.62 2.70 22.18
C THR A 200 17.66 1.83 22.99
N ARG A 201 18.07 0.60 23.25
CA ARG A 201 17.43 -0.27 24.24
C ARG A 201 18.44 -1.22 24.86
N PRO A 202 18.14 -1.82 26.03
CA PRO A 202 18.87 -2.97 26.53
C PRO A 202 18.92 -4.11 25.49
N MET A 203 20.08 -4.76 25.39
CA MET A 203 20.21 -5.96 24.57
C MET A 203 19.33 -7.10 25.11
N THR A 204 18.77 -7.90 24.20
CA THR A 204 18.12 -9.17 24.54
C THR A 204 19.15 -10.20 25.04
N ALA A 205 18.68 -11.32 25.59
CA ALA A 205 19.57 -12.39 26.03
C ALA A 205 20.40 -12.96 24.87
N ASP A 206 19.79 -13.15 23.70
CA ASP A 206 20.45 -13.67 22.50
C ASP A 206 21.50 -12.69 21.95
N GLU A 207 21.17 -11.38 21.95
CA GLU A 207 22.10 -10.34 21.55
C GLU A 207 23.30 -10.27 22.50
N LYS A 208 23.08 -10.41 23.81
CA LYS A 208 24.15 -10.51 24.81
C LYS A 208 25.00 -11.76 24.61
N ALA A 209 24.41 -12.90 24.25
CA ALA A 209 25.19 -14.11 23.94
C ALA A 209 26.14 -13.89 22.75
N SER A 210 25.73 -13.06 21.78
CA SER A 210 26.59 -12.68 20.65
C SER A 210 27.83 -11.85 21.06
N CYS A 211 27.80 -11.20 22.23
CA CYS A 211 28.93 -10.43 22.75
C CYS A 211 30.11 -11.31 23.14
N THR A 212 29.87 -12.52 23.63
CA THR A 212 30.93 -13.46 24.01
C THR A 212 31.75 -13.88 22.79
N ALA A 213 31.08 -14.14 21.66
CA ALA A 213 31.75 -14.46 20.40
C ALA A 213 32.59 -13.30 19.85
N ARG A 214 32.33 -12.07 20.30
CA ARG A 214 33.03 -10.85 19.88
C ARG A 214 33.98 -10.28 20.94
N ASN A 215 34.32 -11.06 21.96
CA ASN A 215 35.25 -10.67 23.03
C ASN A 215 34.88 -9.33 23.71
N GLY A 216 33.59 -9.05 23.87
CA GLY A 216 33.12 -7.84 24.54
C GLY A 216 33.38 -6.53 23.79
N LYS A 217 33.64 -6.58 22.47
CA LYS A 217 33.89 -5.38 21.66
C LYS A 217 32.60 -4.77 21.11
N VAL A 218 32.63 -3.46 20.91
CA VAL A 218 31.61 -2.73 20.15
C VAL A 218 31.65 -3.18 18.69
N PHE A 219 30.49 -3.35 18.07
CA PHE A 219 30.40 -3.68 16.64
C PHE A 219 29.09 -3.17 16.03
N THR A 220 29.08 -3.02 14.70
CA THR A 220 27.87 -2.72 13.91
C THR A 220 27.36 -3.97 13.20
N SER A 221 26.05 -4.05 12.99
CA SER A 221 25.38 -5.10 12.22
C SER A 221 24.35 -4.50 11.28
N HIS A 222 24.26 -5.04 10.05
CA HIS A 222 23.18 -4.70 9.12
C HIS A 222 21.81 -5.25 9.56
N THR A 223 21.78 -6.21 10.49
CA THR A 223 20.52 -6.73 11.05
C THR A 223 19.79 -5.64 11.82
N LYS A 224 18.59 -5.31 11.35
CA LYS A 224 17.68 -4.37 12.00
C LYS A 224 17.09 -4.98 13.27
N VAL A 225 16.97 -4.18 14.31
CA VAL A 225 16.46 -4.57 15.64
C VAL A 225 15.13 -3.92 15.99
N GLU A 226 14.73 -2.91 15.21
CA GLU A 226 13.38 -2.37 15.26
C GLU A 226 12.46 -3.27 14.44
N ASN A 227 11.42 -3.79 15.09
CA ASN A 227 10.28 -4.32 14.35
C ASN A 227 9.55 -3.13 13.72
N PRO A 228 9.29 -3.15 12.40
CA PRO A 228 8.37 -2.17 11.83
C PRO A 228 7.07 -2.26 12.62
N GLY A 229 6.63 -1.14 13.20
CA GLY A 229 5.30 -1.08 13.80
C GLY A 229 4.25 -1.40 12.73
N PRO A 230 3.07 -1.91 13.10
CA PRO A 230 1.99 -2.07 12.13
C PRO A 230 1.71 -0.69 11.51
N ASP A 231 1.64 -0.63 10.18
CA ASP A 231 1.17 0.52 9.44
C ASP A 231 -0.33 0.68 9.70
N THR A 232 -0.71 1.15 10.89
CA THR A 232 -2.09 1.53 11.15
C THR A 232 -2.32 2.89 10.52
N PRO A 233 -3.17 3.01 9.48
CA PRO A 233 -3.63 4.30 9.02
C PRO A 233 -4.32 4.96 10.21
N ARG A 234 -3.83 6.12 10.65
CA ARG A 234 -4.55 6.95 11.62
C ARG A 234 -5.72 7.60 10.88
N HIS A 235 -6.72 6.80 10.50
CA HIS A 235 -8.00 7.33 10.07
C HIS A 235 -8.67 7.97 11.27
N GLY A 236 -8.53 9.28 11.37
CA GLY A 236 -9.38 10.12 12.20
C GLY A 236 -10.82 10.08 11.68
N ARG A 237 -11.58 9.05 12.05
CA ARG A 237 -13.05 9.18 12.13
C ARG A 237 -13.37 9.83 13.46
N GLY A 238 -13.91 11.05 13.41
CA GLY A 238 -14.55 11.69 14.54
C GLY A 238 -15.58 10.75 15.16
N GLY A 239 -15.31 10.34 16.40
CA GLY A 239 -16.20 9.53 17.21
C GLY A 239 -16.05 9.97 18.65
N SER A 240 -16.89 10.91 19.06
CA SER A 240 -17.05 11.32 20.44
C SER A 240 -17.50 10.11 21.27
N GLY A 241 -16.67 9.67 22.22
CA GLY A 241 -16.98 8.59 23.17
C GLY A 241 -16.07 8.70 24.40
N PRO A 242 -16.58 8.40 25.61
CA PRO A 242 -16.20 9.11 26.83
C PRO A 242 -14.82 8.71 27.38
N VAL A 243 -14.13 9.73 27.92
CA VAL A 243 -12.93 9.61 28.73
C VAL A 243 -13.25 8.78 29.97
N ALA A 244 -12.72 7.56 30.04
CA ALA A 244 -12.66 6.80 31.28
C ALA A 244 -11.51 7.35 32.12
N GLY A 245 -11.86 7.87 33.29
CA GLY A 245 -11.01 8.68 34.15
C GLY A 245 -9.87 7.92 34.83
N ASP A 246 -8.82 8.72 35.07
CA ASP A 246 -7.79 8.53 36.08
C ASP A 246 -8.35 8.05 37.42
N ASN A 247 -7.70 7.07 38.01
CA ASN A 247 -7.61 6.91 39.47
C ASN A 247 -6.33 6.17 39.82
N GLY A 248 -5.25 6.96 39.98
CA GLY A 248 -3.98 6.51 40.52
C GLY A 248 -3.42 7.57 41.48
N THR A 249 -4.06 7.69 42.64
CA THR A 249 -3.57 8.48 43.79
C THR A 249 -2.13 8.08 44.16
N PRO A 250 -1.17 9.02 44.25
CA PRO A 250 0.10 8.73 44.90
C PRO A 250 -0.05 8.89 46.43
N ALA A 251 0.35 7.85 47.16
CA ALA A 251 0.48 7.88 48.61
C ALA A 251 1.56 8.89 49.03
N VAL A 252 1.18 9.88 49.82
CA VAL A 252 2.08 10.78 50.53
C VAL A 252 2.63 10.03 51.74
N ASN A 253 3.96 9.83 51.78
CA ASN A 253 4.65 9.41 52.99
C ASN A 253 4.81 10.64 53.90
N GLU A 254 4.08 10.68 55.02
CA GLU A 254 4.34 11.61 56.11
C GLU A 254 5.53 11.13 56.94
N GLU A 255 6.63 11.89 56.84
CA GLU A 255 7.79 11.84 57.73
C GLU A 255 7.41 12.48 59.08
N LYS A 256 7.14 11.68 60.12
CA LYS A 256 7.08 12.19 61.50
C LYS A 256 8.50 12.40 62.04
N LYS A 257 8.97 13.64 62.03
CA LYS A 257 9.97 14.15 63.00
C LYS A 257 9.25 14.58 64.28
N GLY A 258 9.78 14.17 65.43
CA GLY A 258 9.23 14.48 66.74
C GLY A 258 9.53 15.89 67.23
N VAL A 259 8.98 16.22 68.40
CA VAL A 259 9.59 16.91 69.56
C VAL A 259 8.47 17.27 70.53
N ALA A 260 8.48 16.63 71.71
CA ALA A 260 8.28 17.17 73.06
C ALA A 260 8.13 15.99 74.04
#